data_AF-A0A1M7YLF1-F1
#
_entry.id   AF-A0A1M7YLF1-F1
#
_cell.length_a   1.000
_cell.length_b   1.000
_cell.length_c   1.000
_cell.angle_alpha   90.00
_cell.angle_beta   90.00
_cell.angle_gamma   90.00
#
_symmetry.space_group_name_H-M   'P 1'
#
loop_
_entity.id
_entity.type
_entity.pdbx_description
1 polymer ?
#
loop_
_entity_poly.entity_id
_entity_poly.type
_entity_poly.pdbx_seq_one_letter_code
_entity_poly.pdbx_strand_id
1 'polypeptide(L)'
;MENGFMENALKAITSYRNVHAARPEETELGLSIVRQNSILKLEDNDFDKYMDIYEYIRLVTFNCLAKNISNEMANQGRPHEVIFDVDEDCGLLRPIVFAISDYNTRNLYIFKQVMKDNLWKNEGGENTERILQRYKSDKCKYIFLVQDYAYLQIINHNDDESDPGRGHNFYSFKWFWEKEFGSDSYSIFENQFNEYLRGVKEYLSYFCVKSLTPRASIDFRRIVEHDLLTKDYASILIGRFTQSKNIAELDNENFGLIESSFKNELYSIMLGKREFAESFITAEWLYNSMKKAKAIDLTVIGISYFKTIEQLLYSLICLRKDDNPRRNIKKNRSDLTDALCDRTISKKDYLDTTIGSMAHFYEDNLDILSDELSAPAKEYVKKKIFEYVTIRNGYTHKDNIHDWSKIDYIRESTISLIFLLIGSYRFDELEKNEMGIRDKRYFSNFYKLCEYMNFYQNNLFCFEKNDGQKVWVIAYPDDGASMKDGILEYSGEIFFHLLGDPQKRLCKINENGLPQKISLGKLSFGRNDTISINPIIVKTIYEDGKYVALPIWAKDKLDY
;
A
#
# COMPACT_ATOMS: atom_id res chain seq x y z
N MET A 1 -10.37 -25.56 -31.88
CA MET A 1 -10.62 -24.26 -31.20
C MET A 1 -9.27 -23.68 -30.85
N GLU A 2 -8.96 -22.53 -31.41
CA GLU A 2 -7.63 -21.90 -31.29
C GLU A 2 -7.35 -21.51 -29.83
N ASN A 3 -6.22 -21.99 -29.30
CA ASN A 3 -5.72 -21.64 -27.97
C ASN A 3 -5.43 -20.12 -27.78
N GLY A 4 -5.55 -19.30 -28.83
CA GLY A 4 -5.27 -17.86 -28.77
C GLY A 4 -6.39 -16.98 -28.25
N PHE A 5 -7.67 -17.36 -28.35
CA PHE A 5 -8.78 -16.46 -27.98
C PHE A 5 -8.83 -16.20 -26.46
N MET A 6 -8.74 -17.26 -25.65
CA MET A 6 -8.72 -17.14 -24.20
C MET A 6 -7.43 -16.48 -23.70
N GLU A 7 -6.30 -16.70 -24.38
CA GLU A 7 -5.04 -16.03 -24.06
C GLU A 7 -5.08 -14.53 -24.40
N ASN A 8 -5.71 -14.15 -25.51
CA ASN A 8 -5.94 -12.76 -25.89
C ASN A 8 -6.94 -12.07 -24.97
N ALA A 9 -7.99 -12.77 -24.52
CA ALA A 9 -8.92 -12.27 -23.52
C ALA A 9 -8.22 -12.07 -22.17
N LEU A 10 -7.38 -13.01 -21.75
CA LEU A 10 -6.57 -12.87 -20.53
C LEU A 10 -5.55 -11.72 -20.66
N LYS A 11 -4.92 -11.54 -21.83
CA LYS A 11 -4.05 -10.38 -22.12
C LYS A 11 -4.81 -9.06 -22.02
N ALA A 12 -5.99 -8.96 -22.64
CA ALA A 12 -6.86 -7.79 -22.54
C ALA A 12 -7.33 -7.50 -21.10
N ILE A 13 -7.61 -8.53 -20.30
CA ILE A 13 -7.97 -8.38 -18.88
C ILE A 13 -6.74 -7.99 -18.03
N THR A 14 -5.57 -8.55 -18.32
CA THR A 14 -4.34 -8.28 -17.55
C THR A 14 -3.72 -6.91 -17.85
N SER A 15 -3.92 -6.38 -19.06
CA SER A 15 -3.64 -4.99 -19.41
C SER A 15 -4.66 -4.02 -18.79
N TYR A 16 -5.87 -4.47 -18.48
CA TYR A 16 -6.91 -3.67 -17.84
C TYR A 16 -6.93 -3.82 -16.30
N ARG A 17 -6.09 -3.07 -15.57
CA ARG A 17 -6.19 -2.83 -14.10
C ARG A 17 -5.36 -1.57 -13.74
N ASN A 18 -5.86 -0.53 -13.06
CA ASN A 18 -6.59 -0.47 -11.79
C ASN A 18 -7.70 0.61 -11.83
N VAL A 19 -8.95 0.27 -11.48
CA VAL A 19 -10.09 1.23 -11.36
C VAL A 19 -9.92 2.15 -10.13
N HIS A 20 -9.01 1.80 -9.21
CA HIS A 20 -8.79 2.50 -7.94
C HIS A 20 -7.53 3.37 -7.91
N ALA A 21 -6.79 3.51 -9.02
CA ALA A 21 -5.69 4.49 -9.07
C ALA A 21 -6.32 5.89 -8.92
N ALA A 22 -6.20 6.48 -7.73
CA ALA A 22 -6.83 7.77 -7.43
C ALA A 22 -6.45 8.78 -8.50
N ARG A 23 -7.46 9.27 -9.22
CA ARG A 23 -7.25 10.30 -10.24
C ARG A 23 -6.90 11.60 -9.51
N PRO A 24 -5.87 12.35 -9.93
CA PRO A 24 -5.58 13.63 -9.30
C PRO A 24 -6.79 14.59 -9.28
N GLU A 25 -7.68 14.47 -10.28
CA GLU A 25 -8.96 15.16 -10.36
C GLU A 25 -9.90 14.81 -9.19
N GLU A 26 -10.00 13.54 -8.80
CA GLU A 26 -10.83 13.09 -7.66
C GLU A 26 -10.33 13.64 -6.32
N THR A 27 -9.02 13.89 -6.22
CA THR A 27 -8.40 14.49 -5.02
C THR A 27 -8.67 15.99 -4.95
N GLU A 28 -8.53 16.70 -6.08
CA GLU A 28 -8.77 18.15 -6.16
C GLU A 28 -10.24 18.52 -6.00
N LEU A 29 -11.15 17.74 -6.58
CA LEU A 29 -12.58 17.92 -6.44
C LEU A 29 -13.09 17.53 -5.04
N GLY A 30 -12.20 17.18 -4.11
CA GLY A 30 -12.52 16.98 -2.71
C GLY A 30 -13.35 15.74 -2.40
N LEU A 31 -13.69 14.90 -3.39
CA LEU A 31 -14.54 13.72 -3.17
C LEU A 31 -13.89 12.72 -2.22
N SER A 32 -12.57 12.60 -2.28
CA SER A 32 -11.80 11.81 -1.29
C SER A 32 -11.98 12.34 0.14
N ILE A 33 -11.99 13.67 0.33
CA ILE A 33 -12.28 14.32 1.62
C ILE A 33 -13.71 14.01 2.05
N VAL A 34 -14.69 14.12 1.15
CA VAL A 34 -16.10 13.78 1.43
C VAL A 34 -16.25 12.32 1.87
N ARG A 35 -15.66 11.37 1.12
CA ARG A 35 -15.69 9.94 1.46
C ARG A 35 -15.00 9.66 2.80
N GLN A 36 -13.88 10.33 3.08
CA GLN A 36 -13.21 10.29 4.38
C GLN A 36 -14.02 10.93 5.51
N ASN A 37 -15.01 11.77 5.21
CA ASN A 37 -15.91 12.35 6.20
C ASN A 37 -17.25 11.61 6.28
N SER A 38 -17.49 10.55 5.50
CA SER A 38 -18.71 9.72 5.63
C SER A 38 -18.87 9.25 7.08
N ILE A 39 -20.08 9.43 7.63
CA ILE A 39 -20.40 8.94 8.98
C ILE A 39 -20.48 7.41 8.98
N LEU A 40 -20.84 6.80 7.84
CA LEU A 40 -20.91 5.35 7.69
C LEU A 40 -19.72 4.85 6.85
N LYS A 41 -18.68 4.33 7.52
CA LYS A 41 -17.50 3.72 6.89
C LYS A 41 -17.46 2.23 7.17
N LEU A 42 -18.10 1.45 6.30
CA LEU A 42 -18.19 0.00 6.40
C LEU A 42 -17.35 -0.75 5.36
N GLU A 43 -16.70 -0.07 4.41
CA GLU A 43 -16.13 -0.70 3.20
C GLU A 43 -14.63 -1.07 3.29
N ASP A 44 -14.33 -2.26 2.77
CA ASP A 44 -13.11 -2.75 2.10
C ASP A 44 -13.61 -3.36 0.76
N ASN A 45 -13.00 -3.12 -0.39
CA ASN A 45 -13.66 -3.26 -1.71
C ASN A 45 -13.99 -4.69 -2.24
N ASP A 46 -13.92 -5.75 -1.43
CA ASP A 46 -14.12 -7.14 -1.91
C ASP A 46 -15.23 -7.86 -1.12
N PHE A 47 -16.51 -7.60 -1.42
CA PHE A 47 -17.63 -8.07 -0.58
C PHE A 47 -18.83 -8.75 -1.28
N ASP A 48 -18.67 -9.34 -2.46
CA ASP A 48 -19.80 -10.01 -3.16
C ASP A 48 -20.48 -11.13 -2.33
N LYS A 49 -19.79 -11.77 -1.38
CA LYS A 49 -20.37 -12.83 -0.53
C LYS A 49 -21.15 -12.35 0.70
N TYR A 50 -21.02 -11.08 1.08
CA TYR A 50 -21.62 -10.51 2.29
C TYR A 50 -22.49 -9.29 2.00
N MET A 51 -22.76 -8.99 0.72
CA MET A 51 -23.63 -7.88 0.32
C MET A 51 -24.95 -7.89 1.09
N ASP A 52 -25.56 -9.06 1.31
CA ASP A 52 -26.83 -9.16 2.05
C ASP A 52 -26.70 -8.72 3.52
N ILE A 53 -25.60 -9.06 4.19
CA ILE A 53 -25.35 -8.64 5.59
C ILE A 53 -25.03 -7.13 5.63
N TYR A 54 -24.25 -6.64 4.69
CA TYR A 54 -23.92 -5.21 4.59
C TYR A 54 -25.16 -4.35 4.30
N GLU A 55 -25.98 -4.76 3.34
CA GLU A 55 -27.22 -4.07 3.02
C GLU A 55 -28.21 -4.14 4.19
N TYR A 56 -28.26 -5.26 4.92
CA TYR A 56 -29.04 -5.35 6.16
C TYR A 56 -28.52 -4.41 7.26
N ILE A 57 -27.21 -4.36 7.49
CA ILE A 57 -26.59 -3.44 8.46
C ILE A 57 -26.86 -1.99 8.06
N ARG A 58 -26.71 -1.65 6.77
CA ARG A 58 -27.03 -0.32 6.23
C ARG A 58 -28.49 0.05 6.51
N LEU A 59 -29.43 -0.83 6.18
CA LEU A 59 -30.86 -0.64 6.44
C LEU A 59 -31.14 -0.42 7.93
N VAL A 60 -30.60 -1.27 8.80
CA VAL A 60 -30.76 -1.14 10.27
C VAL A 60 -30.16 0.16 10.78
N THR A 61 -28.97 0.54 10.28
CA THR A 61 -28.29 1.79 10.65
C THR A 61 -29.14 3.00 10.24
N PHE A 62 -29.66 3.02 9.02
CA PHE A 62 -30.48 4.11 8.51
C PHE A 62 -31.81 4.24 9.26
N ASN A 63 -32.45 3.11 9.58
CA ASN A 63 -33.65 3.11 10.43
C ASN A 63 -33.35 3.64 11.84
N CYS A 64 -32.20 3.28 12.41
CA CYS A 64 -31.76 3.79 13.71
C CYS A 64 -31.51 5.30 13.66
N LEU A 65 -30.83 5.81 12.63
CA LEU A 65 -30.61 7.24 12.43
C LEU A 65 -31.93 7.99 12.32
N ALA A 66 -32.84 7.54 11.46
CA ALA A 66 -34.15 8.17 11.30
C ALA A 66 -34.95 8.21 12.62
N LYS A 67 -34.91 7.13 13.40
CA LYS A 67 -35.54 7.05 14.72
C LYS A 67 -34.91 8.01 15.74
N ASN A 68 -33.58 8.12 15.77
CA ASN A 68 -32.91 9.06 16.67
C ASN A 68 -33.27 10.51 16.35
N ILE A 69 -33.27 10.89 15.06
CA ILE A 69 -33.68 12.24 14.64
C ILE A 69 -35.16 12.49 14.98
N SER A 70 -36.02 11.50 14.74
CA SER A 70 -37.45 11.58 15.08
C SER A 70 -37.69 11.77 16.58
N ASN A 71 -36.95 11.04 17.43
CA ASN A 71 -37.01 11.19 18.88
C ASN A 71 -36.55 12.58 19.33
N GLU A 72 -35.44 13.10 18.79
CA GLU A 72 -34.96 14.44 19.10
C GLU A 72 -35.97 15.53 18.68
N MET A 73 -36.57 15.40 17.49
CA MET A 73 -37.64 16.31 17.05
C MET A 73 -38.88 16.23 17.96
N ALA A 74 -39.27 15.02 18.37
CA ALA A 74 -40.39 14.81 19.29
C ALA A 74 -40.12 15.40 20.69
N ASN A 75 -38.89 15.26 21.21
CA ASN A 75 -38.47 15.83 22.49
C ASN A 75 -38.54 17.37 22.49
N GLN A 76 -38.33 18.00 21.34
CA GLN A 76 -38.50 19.43 21.13
C GLN A 76 -39.97 19.84 20.82
N GLY A 77 -40.92 18.91 20.81
CA GLY A 77 -42.32 19.17 20.50
C GLY A 77 -42.59 19.52 19.02
N ARG A 78 -41.74 19.06 18.10
CA ARG A 78 -41.84 19.36 16.66
C ARG A 78 -42.59 18.25 15.92
N PRO A 79 -43.81 18.51 15.39
CA PRO A 79 -44.54 17.54 14.60
C PRO A 79 -43.85 17.33 13.25
N HIS A 80 -43.62 16.07 12.88
CA HIS A 80 -42.87 15.69 11.69
C HIS A 80 -43.33 14.34 11.13
N GLU A 81 -42.95 14.04 9.89
CA GLU A 81 -43.16 12.75 9.22
C GLU A 81 -41.83 12.21 8.69
N VAL A 82 -41.54 10.94 8.95
CA VAL A 82 -40.38 10.22 8.42
C VAL A 82 -40.81 9.40 7.20
N ILE A 83 -40.07 9.50 6.11
CA ILE A 83 -40.39 8.96 4.79
C ILE A 83 -39.23 8.06 4.33
N PHE A 84 -39.45 6.75 4.24
CA PHE A 84 -38.41 5.82 3.75
C PHE A 84 -38.50 5.60 2.24
N ASP A 85 -39.70 5.54 1.66
CA ASP A 85 -39.91 5.43 0.22
C ASP A 85 -40.12 6.81 -0.42
N VAL A 86 -39.01 7.48 -0.74
CA VAL A 86 -39.05 8.65 -1.61
C VAL A 86 -39.20 8.18 -3.05
N ASP A 87 -40.31 8.55 -3.66
CA ASP A 87 -40.79 8.14 -4.99
C ASP A 87 -39.72 8.36 -6.09
N GLU A 88 -39.46 7.34 -6.91
CA GLU A 88 -38.45 7.36 -7.98
C GLU A 88 -38.78 8.40 -9.07
N ASP A 89 -40.07 8.67 -9.28
CA ASP A 89 -40.54 9.58 -10.33
C ASP A 89 -40.40 11.08 -9.97
N CYS A 90 -39.78 11.39 -8.82
CA CYS A 90 -39.54 12.76 -8.38
C CYS A 90 -38.31 13.43 -9.01
N GLY A 91 -37.54 12.73 -9.85
CA GLY A 91 -36.37 13.30 -10.54
C GLY A 91 -35.22 13.70 -9.60
N LEU A 92 -35.22 13.19 -8.37
CA LEU A 92 -34.19 13.44 -7.38
C LEU A 92 -32.98 12.52 -7.61
N LEU A 93 -31.78 13.06 -7.42
CA LEU A 93 -30.55 12.29 -7.57
C LEU A 93 -30.40 11.31 -6.40
N ARG A 94 -30.28 10.02 -6.71
CA ARG A 94 -29.96 8.93 -5.78
C ARG A 94 -28.46 8.96 -5.43
N PRO A 95 -28.02 8.44 -4.25
CA PRO A 95 -28.76 7.57 -3.33
C PRO A 95 -29.45 8.31 -2.17
N ILE A 96 -30.78 8.31 -2.17
CA ILE A 96 -31.62 8.79 -1.04
C ILE A 96 -31.79 7.64 -0.05
N VAL A 97 -31.64 7.97 1.24
CA VAL A 97 -31.78 7.03 2.34
C VAL A 97 -33.17 7.10 2.96
N PHE A 98 -33.56 8.30 3.40
CA PHE A 98 -34.89 8.64 3.90
C PHE A 98 -35.08 10.16 3.81
N ALA A 99 -36.29 10.64 4.05
CA ALA A 99 -36.59 12.06 4.20
C ALA A 99 -37.40 12.33 5.46
N ILE A 100 -37.34 13.58 5.95
CA ILE A 100 -38.14 14.05 7.07
C ILE A 100 -38.83 15.35 6.66
N SER A 101 -40.16 15.37 6.75
CA SER A 101 -40.96 16.57 6.59
C SER A 101 -41.23 17.17 7.97
N ASP A 102 -40.69 18.36 8.22
CA ASP A 102 -40.95 19.11 9.46
C ASP A 102 -42.08 20.12 9.24
N TYR A 103 -43.20 19.90 9.91
CA TYR A 103 -44.39 20.73 9.75
C TYR A 103 -44.27 22.11 10.41
N ASN A 104 -43.40 22.26 11.42
CA ASN A 104 -43.21 23.55 12.08
C ASN A 104 -42.43 24.51 11.19
N THR A 105 -41.32 24.04 10.61
CA THR A 105 -40.46 24.89 9.78
C THR A 105 -40.80 24.83 8.29
N ARG A 106 -41.71 23.94 7.89
CA ARG A 106 -42.05 23.65 6.48
C ARG A 106 -40.83 23.27 5.65
N ASN A 107 -39.84 22.64 6.27
CA ASN A 107 -38.64 22.13 5.59
C ASN A 107 -38.80 20.63 5.31
N LEU A 108 -38.42 20.25 4.09
CA LEU A 108 -38.19 18.86 3.72
C LEU A 108 -36.69 18.56 3.75
N TYR A 109 -36.26 17.72 4.69
CA TYR A 109 -34.90 17.23 4.80
C TYR A 109 -34.75 15.92 4.04
N ILE A 110 -33.87 15.86 3.04
CA ILE A 110 -33.61 14.64 2.26
C ILE A 110 -32.23 14.12 2.61
N PHE A 111 -32.16 12.96 3.27
CA PHE A 111 -30.90 12.35 3.70
C PHE A 111 -30.34 11.49 2.57
N LYS A 112 -29.09 11.78 2.16
CA LYS A 112 -28.40 11.14 1.04
C LYS A 112 -27.08 10.53 1.48
N GLN A 113 -26.69 9.41 0.86
CA GLN A 113 -25.32 8.91 0.99
C GLN A 113 -24.39 9.74 0.08
N VAL A 114 -23.08 9.56 0.25
CA VAL A 114 -22.08 10.19 -0.62
C VAL A 114 -22.31 9.72 -2.06
N MET A 115 -22.34 10.68 -3.00
CA MET A 115 -22.49 10.38 -4.42
C MET A 115 -21.28 9.61 -4.94
N LYS A 116 -21.51 8.74 -5.94
CA LYS A 116 -20.42 8.01 -6.61
C LYS A 116 -19.43 8.97 -7.27
N ASP A 117 -19.93 10.01 -7.92
CA ASP A 117 -19.17 11.01 -8.66
C ASP A 117 -19.58 12.43 -8.24
N ASN A 118 -18.69 13.42 -8.41
CA ASN A 118 -19.04 14.83 -8.22
C ASN A 118 -20.10 15.28 -9.24
N LEU A 119 -20.95 16.19 -8.81
CA LEU A 119 -22.06 16.71 -9.60
C LEU A 119 -21.77 18.12 -10.09
N TRP A 120 -22.20 18.42 -11.31
CA TRP A 120 -22.38 19.80 -11.77
C TRP A 120 -23.85 20.15 -11.75
N LYS A 121 -24.22 21.29 -11.14
CA LYS A 121 -25.58 21.82 -11.22
C LYS A 121 -25.61 23.31 -11.54
N ASN A 122 -26.56 23.72 -12.38
CA ASN A 122 -26.88 25.15 -12.53
C ASN A 122 -27.50 25.69 -11.23
N GLU A 123 -27.37 27.00 -10.98
CA GLU A 123 -28.04 27.68 -9.85
C GLU A 123 -29.55 27.35 -9.86
N GLY A 124 -30.07 26.81 -8.75
CA GLY A 124 -31.48 26.39 -8.62
C GLY A 124 -31.70 24.92 -8.25
N GLY A 125 -30.69 24.06 -8.34
CA GLY A 125 -30.71 22.71 -7.75
C GLY A 125 -31.44 21.62 -8.55
N GLU A 126 -32.00 20.63 -7.84
CA GLU A 126 -32.83 19.55 -8.39
C GLU A 126 -34.28 20.05 -8.60
N ASN A 127 -35.05 19.49 -9.53
CA ASN A 127 -36.47 19.87 -9.67
C ASN A 127 -37.29 19.33 -8.49
N THR A 128 -37.52 20.16 -7.48
CA THR A 128 -38.18 19.77 -6.22
C THR A 128 -39.65 20.13 -6.13
N GLU A 129 -40.26 20.72 -7.16
CA GLU A 129 -41.64 21.25 -7.08
C GLU A 129 -42.65 20.17 -6.69
N ARG A 130 -42.57 19.00 -7.34
CA ARG A 130 -43.49 17.86 -7.09
C ARG A 130 -43.37 17.35 -5.65
N ILE A 131 -42.15 17.22 -5.14
CA ILE A 131 -41.93 16.65 -3.80
C ILE A 131 -42.32 17.66 -2.70
N LEU A 132 -42.04 18.94 -2.91
CA LEU A 132 -42.44 20.00 -1.98
C LEU A 132 -43.97 20.12 -1.87
N GLN A 133 -44.68 20.04 -3.00
CA GLN A 133 -46.15 20.04 -3.01
C GLN A 133 -46.73 18.84 -2.26
N ARG A 134 -46.19 17.63 -2.48
CA ARG A 134 -46.66 16.40 -1.83
C ARG A 134 -46.55 16.46 -0.32
N TYR A 135 -45.44 16.95 0.21
CA TYR A 135 -45.16 17.02 1.65
C TYR A 135 -45.45 18.39 2.27
N LYS A 136 -46.18 19.27 1.57
CA LYS A 136 -46.58 20.62 2.04
C LYS A 136 -45.41 21.44 2.61
N SER A 137 -44.25 21.30 1.99
CA SER A 137 -43.01 21.96 2.40
C SER A 137 -42.69 23.13 1.49
N ASP A 138 -42.01 24.14 2.02
CA ASP A 138 -41.64 25.36 1.28
C ASP A 138 -40.19 25.29 0.78
N LYS A 139 -39.34 24.53 1.46
CA LYS A 139 -37.91 24.44 1.17
C LYS A 139 -37.44 23.00 1.25
N CYS A 140 -36.50 22.64 0.38
CA CYS A 140 -35.81 21.35 0.39
C CYS A 140 -34.35 21.56 0.80
N LYS A 141 -33.88 20.73 1.74
CA LYS A 141 -32.47 20.70 2.17
C LYS A 141 -31.93 19.28 2.00
N TYR A 142 -30.79 19.17 1.33
CA TYR A 142 -30.11 17.89 1.11
C TYR A 142 -29.08 17.68 2.21
N ILE A 143 -29.27 16.64 3.01
CA ILE A 143 -28.39 16.31 4.13
C ILE A 143 -27.55 15.09 3.73
N PHE A 144 -26.26 15.30 3.50
CA PHE A 144 -25.35 14.19 3.23
C PHE A 144 -24.88 13.57 4.52
N LEU A 145 -24.83 12.24 4.56
CA LEU A 145 -24.33 11.45 5.69
C LEU A 145 -22.80 11.53 5.83
N VAL A 146 -22.30 12.76 5.98
CA VAL A 146 -20.89 13.13 6.20
C VAL A 146 -20.80 14.06 7.41
N GLN A 147 -19.70 13.98 8.16
CA GLN A 147 -19.39 14.91 9.26
C GLN A 147 -19.28 16.33 8.71
N ASP A 148 -18.34 16.57 7.80
CA ASP A 148 -18.09 17.90 7.25
C ASP A 148 -17.94 17.87 5.71
N TYR A 149 -17.91 19.06 5.09
CA TYR A 149 -17.60 19.28 3.67
C TYR A 149 -18.57 18.68 2.63
N ALA A 150 -19.86 18.52 2.94
CA ALA A 150 -20.85 18.00 1.97
C ALA A 150 -20.87 18.75 0.63
N TYR A 151 -20.58 20.05 0.64
CA TYR A 151 -20.56 20.92 -0.53
C TYR A 151 -19.52 20.53 -1.59
N LEU A 152 -18.42 19.85 -1.21
CA LEU A 152 -17.38 19.40 -2.15
C LEU A 152 -17.91 18.36 -3.16
N GLN A 153 -19.10 17.81 -2.94
CA GLN A 153 -19.76 16.96 -3.93
C GLN A 153 -20.27 17.73 -5.16
N ILE A 154 -20.31 19.06 -5.11
CA ILE A 154 -20.70 19.93 -6.23
C ILE A 154 -19.47 20.61 -6.81
N ILE A 155 -19.23 20.48 -8.12
CA ILE A 155 -18.04 21.04 -8.79
C ILE A 155 -18.06 22.58 -8.78
N ASN A 156 -19.24 23.18 -8.95
CA ASN A 156 -19.44 24.63 -9.05
C ASN A 156 -20.12 25.23 -7.81
N HIS A 157 -19.73 24.77 -6.62
CA HIS A 157 -20.15 25.41 -5.38
C HIS A 157 -19.58 26.84 -5.28
N ASN A 158 -20.24 27.74 -4.56
CA ASN A 158 -19.67 29.05 -4.27
C ASN A 158 -18.66 28.97 -3.09
N ASP A 159 -17.87 30.01 -2.88
CA ASP A 159 -16.86 30.09 -1.80
C ASP A 159 -17.37 30.85 -0.55
N ASP A 160 -18.68 31.06 -0.41
CA ASP A 160 -19.27 31.80 0.73
C ASP A 160 -19.30 30.94 2.01
N GLU A 161 -18.40 31.20 2.96
CA GLU A 161 -18.30 30.42 4.20
C GLU A 161 -19.48 30.65 5.15
N SER A 162 -20.24 31.72 4.96
CA SER A 162 -21.43 32.02 5.74
C SER A 162 -22.65 31.19 5.30
N ASP A 163 -22.60 30.56 4.12
CA ASP A 163 -23.59 29.60 3.64
C ASP A 163 -23.02 28.16 3.66
N PRO A 164 -23.36 27.36 4.69
CA PRO A 164 -22.96 25.96 4.79
C PRO A 164 -23.41 25.09 3.60
N GLY A 165 -24.43 25.53 2.85
CA GLY A 165 -24.96 24.87 1.65
C GLY A 165 -24.29 25.30 0.34
N ARG A 166 -23.38 26.30 0.39
CA ARG A 166 -22.62 26.86 -0.74
C ARG A 166 -23.44 27.15 -2.00
N GLY A 167 -24.65 27.67 -1.83
CA GLY A 167 -25.59 28.04 -2.91
C GLY A 167 -26.46 26.90 -3.43
N HIS A 168 -26.24 25.66 -2.99
CA HIS A 168 -26.92 24.48 -3.54
C HIS A 168 -27.85 23.75 -2.55
N ASN A 169 -27.97 24.24 -1.30
CA ASN A 169 -28.71 23.60 -0.20
C ASN A 169 -28.19 22.19 0.16
N PHE A 170 -26.88 21.97 0.02
CA PHE A 170 -26.21 20.70 0.29
C PHE A 170 -25.44 20.81 1.60
N TYR A 171 -25.94 20.16 2.64
CA TYR A 171 -25.45 20.30 4.00
C TYR A 171 -24.88 18.98 4.54
N SER A 172 -23.89 19.08 5.43
CA SER A 172 -23.36 17.94 6.17
C SER A 172 -24.30 17.51 7.29
N PHE A 173 -24.23 16.24 7.69
CA PHE A 173 -25.05 15.69 8.77
C PHE A 173 -24.78 16.37 10.11
N LYS A 174 -23.50 16.67 10.42
CA LYS A 174 -23.12 17.42 11.62
C LYS A 174 -23.78 18.78 11.66
N TRP A 175 -23.67 19.54 10.58
CA TRP A 175 -24.32 20.86 10.48
C TRP A 175 -25.82 20.76 10.74
N PHE A 176 -26.51 19.78 10.14
CA PHE A 176 -27.93 19.56 10.37
C PHE A 176 -28.22 19.31 11.85
N TRP A 177 -27.48 18.40 12.49
CA TRP A 177 -27.70 18.04 13.88
C TRP A 177 -27.42 19.21 14.83
N GLU A 178 -26.29 19.88 14.66
CA GLU A 178 -25.92 21.05 15.47
C GLU A 178 -26.92 22.19 15.30
N LYS A 179 -27.44 22.39 14.07
CA LYS A 179 -28.40 23.45 13.78
C LYS A 179 -29.77 23.18 14.37
N GLU A 180 -30.24 21.94 14.32
CA GLU A 180 -31.59 21.57 14.73
C GLU A 180 -31.67 21.15 16.21
N PHE A 181 -30.61 20.58 16.78
CA PHE A 181 -30.58 19.98 18.11
C PHE A 181 -29.46 20.51 19.03
N GLY A 182 -28.49 21.24 18.50
CA GLY A 182 -27.37 21.81 19.24
C GLY A 182 -26.13 20.91 19.31
N SER A 183 -24.96 21.53 19.53
CA SER A 183 -23.65 20.86 19.52
C SER A 183 -23.46 19.85 20.67
N ASP A 184 -24.07 20.10 21.83
CA ASP A 184 -24.02 19.16 22.96
C ASP A 184 -24.73 17.84 22.62
N SER A 185 -25.91 17.93 22.00
CA SER A 185 -26.67 16.76 21.52
C SER A 185 -25.87 16.00 20.45
N TYR A 186 -25.22 16.72 19.52
CA TYR A 186 -24.38 16.09 18.50
C TYR A 186 -23.21 15.32 19.09
N SER A 187 -22.53 15.88 20.10
CA SER A 187 -21.38 15.23 20.76
C SER A 187 -21.77 13.93 21.46
N ILE A 188 -22.98 13.86 22.04
CA ILE A 188 -23.52 12.63 22.63
C ILE A 188 -23.81 11.60 21.54
N PHE A 189 -24.50 12.01 20.47
CA PHE A 189 -24.78 11.15 19.32
C PHE A 189 -23.50 10.58 18.70
N GLU A 190 -22.50 11.42 18.44
CA GLU A 190 -21.24 11.02 17.79
C GLU A 190 -20.51 9.94 18.59
N ASN A 191 -20.41 10.11 19.92
CA ASN A 191 -19.79 9.11 20.78
C ASN A 191 -20.54 7.77 20.75
N GLN A 192 -21.87 7.79 20.87
CA GLN A 192 -22.69 6.57 20.82
C GLN A 192 -22.64 5.89 19.45
N PHE A 193 -22.63 6.67 18.38
CA PHE A 193 -22.59 6.17 17.02
C PHE A 193 -21.22 5.54 16.69
N ASN A 194 -20.12 6.15 17.15
CA ASN A 194 -18.78 5.59 17.01
C ASN A 194 -18.60 4.25 17.75
N GLU A 195 -19.17 4.14 18.96
CA GLU A 195 -19.22 2.89 19.71
C GLU A 195 -20.01 1.80 18.98
N TYR A 196 -21.18 2.15 18.43
CA TYR A 196 -21.97 1.26 17.56
C TYR A 196 -21.17 0.78 16.36
N LEU A 197 -20.52 1.70 15.63
CA LEU A 197 -19.70 1.36 14.45
C LEU A 197 -18.52 0.45 14.80
N ARG A 198 -17.90 0.65 15.96
CA ARG A 198 -16.85 -0.25 16.47
C ARG A 198 -17.40 -1.65 16.71
N GLY A 199 -18.56 -1.76 17.37
CA GLY A 199 -19.22 -3.05 17.60
C GLY A 199 -19.62 -3.76 16.30
N VAL A 200 -20.12 -3.03 15.30
CA VAL A 200 -20.43 -3.57 13.97
C VAL A 200 -19.17 -4.09 13.26
N LYS A 201 -18.07 -3.33 13.30
CA LYS A 201 -16.79 -3.75 12.68
C LYS A 201 -16.20 -4.97 13.36
N GLU A 202 -16.25 -5.03 14.68
CA GLU A 202 -15.82 -6.21 15.45
C GLU A 202 -16.70 -7.43 15.16
N TYR A 203 -18.02 -7.25 15.08
CA TYR A 203 -18.95 -8.32 14.72
C TYR A 203 -18.69 -8.87 13.32
N LEU A 204 -18.43 -7.98 12.35
CA LEU A 204 -18.13 -8.38 10.99
C LEU A 204 -16.82 -9.18 10.93
N SER A 205 -15.81 -8.91 11.77
CA SER A 205 -14.59 -9.74 11.89
C SER A 205 -13.82 -10.00 10.57
N TYR A 206 -14.09 -9.25 9.49
CA TYR A 206 -13.45 -9.40 8.19
C TYR A 206 -12.52 -8.23 7.91
N PHE A 207 -11.32 -8.54 7.43
CA PHE A 207 -10.43 -7.62 6.77
C PHE A 207 -9.89 -8.33 5.53
N CYS A 208 -9.83 -7.63 4.39
CA CYS A 208 -9.28 -8.21 3.17
C CYS A 208 -7.75 -8.24 3.30
N VAL A 209 -7.16 -9.43 3.22
CA VAL A 209 -5.71 -9.60 3.10
C VAL A 209 -5.38 -9.82 1.64
N LYS A 210 -4.54 -8.95 1.07
CA LYS A 210 -4.10 -9.09 -0.31
C LYS A 210 -3.18 -10.30 -0.44
N SER A 211 -3.60 -11.30 -1.21
CA SER A 211 -2.77 -12.46 -1.51
C SER A 211 -1.50 -12.06 -2.27
N LEU A 212 -0.37 -12.65 -1.87
CA LEU A 212 0.92 -12.49 -2.54
C LEU A 212 0.98 -13.30 -3.86
N THR A 213 0.09 -13.00 -4.79
CA THR A 213 0.17 -13.53 -6.16
C THR A 213 1.51 -13.14 -6.79
N PRO A 214 2.00 -13.85 -7.82
CA PRO A 214 3.29 -13.51 -8.45
C PRO A 214 3.43 -12.04 -8.87
N ARG A 215 2.34 -11.42 -9.35
CA ARG A 215 2.28 -9.98 -9.65
C ARG A 215 2.37 -9.13 -8.38
N ALA A 216 1.51 -9.37 -7.38
CA ALA A 216 1.54 -8.65 -6.11
C ALA A 216 2.88 -8.82 -5.36
N SER A 217 3.60 -9.92 -5.58
CA SER A 217 4.93 -10.17 -5.02
C SER A 217 5.98 -9.20 -5.55
N ILE A 218 5.89 -8.74 -6.80
CA ILE A 218 6.83 -7.76 -7.36
C ILE A 218 6.61 -6.41 -6.68
N ASP A 219 5.37 -5.95 -6.63
CA ASP A 219 5.02 -4.68 -6.00
C ASP A 219 5.40 -4.71 -4.52
N PHE A 220 5.09 -5.80 -3.83
CA PHE A 220 5.47 -6.00 -2.44
C PHE A 220 6.98 -6.03 -2.22
N ARG A 221 7.76 -6.68 -3.11
CA ARG A 221 9.23 -6.65 -3.06
C ARG A 221 9.79 -5.24 -3.16
N ARG A 222 9.11 -4.33 -3.85
CA ARG A 222 9.55 -2.93 -3.92
C ARG A 222 9.22 -2.14 -2.65
N ILE A 223 8.15 -2.49 -1.94
CA ILE A 223 7.90 -1.96 -0.58
C ILE A 223 9.07 -2.35 0.32
N VAL A 224 9.41 -3.64 0.30
CA VAL A 224 10.54 -4.18 1.08
C VAL A 224 11.87 -3.56 0.63
N GLU A 225 12.10 -3.36 -0.67
CA GLU A 225 13.27 -2.65 -1.22
C GLU A 225 13.43 -1.27 -0.57
N HIS A 226 12.36 -0.48 -0.57
CA HIS A 226 12.41 0.85 0.01
C HIS A 226 12.65 0.80 1.52
N ASP A 227 12.00 -0.11 2.23
CA ASP A 227 12.22 -0.28 3.67
C ASP A 227 13.69 -0.61 3.96
N LEU A 228 14.31 -1.50 3.18
CA LEU A 228 15.74 -1.82 3.32
C LEU A 228 16.65 -0.63 3.00
N LEU A 229 16.33 0.17 1.97
CA LEU A 229 17.17 1.30 1.56
C LEU A 229 17.04 2.53 2.47
N THR A 230 15.84 2.77 3.02
CA THR A 230 15.52 3.94 3.85
C THR A 230 15.73 3.70 5.33
N LYS A 231 15.90 2.44 5.76
CA LYS A 231 16.20 2.12 7.14
C LYS A 231 17.48 2.79 7.62
N ASP A 232 17.39 3.34 8.82
CA ASP A 232 18.56 3.81 9.56
C ASP A 232 19.24 2.64 10.28
N TYR A 233 20.42 2.28 9.78
CA TYR A 233 21.25 1.22 10.35
C TYR A 233 22.22 1.73 11.42
N ALA A 234 22.29 3.04 11.67
CA ALA A 234 23.23 3.62 12.63
C ALA A 234 23.00 3.12 14.06
N SER A 235 21.81 2.63 14.39
CA SER A 235 21.51 1.99 15.68
C SER A 235 22.43 0.78 15.97
N ILE A 236 22.99 0.13 14.94
CA ILE A 236 23.93 -0.98 15.08
C ILE A 236 25.26 -0.53 15.74
N LEU A 237 25.66 0.73 15.56
CA LEU A 237 26.90 1.29 16.12
C LEU A 237 26.85 1.41 17.66
N ILE A 238 25.67 1.33 18.27
CA ILE A 238 25.47 1.51 19.71
C ILE A 238 25.98 0.28 20.50
N GLY A 239 26.13 -0.89 19.85
CA GLY A 239 26.61 -2.11 20.49
C GLY A 239 28.14 -2.19 20.58
N ARG A 240 28.68 -2.40 21.78
CA ARG A 240 30.08 -2.83 21.99
C ARG A 240 30.10 -4.11 22.82
N PHE A 241 30.84 -5.12 22.35
CA PHE A 241 31.07 -6.33 23.14
C PHE A 241 32.48 -6.28 23.75
N THR A 242 32.55 -6.14 25.06
CA THR A 242 33.80 -6.22 25.82
C THR A 242 33.86 -7.51 26.63
N GLN A 243 34.73 -8.44 26.23
CA GLN A 243 35.14 -9.57 27.08
C GLN A 243 36.67 -9.72 27.09
N SER A 244 37.24 -9.63 28.30
CA SER A 244 38.50 -10.20 28.79
C SER A 244 39.76 -10.26 27.90
N LYS A 245 39.85 -9.47 26.81
CA LYS A 245 41.02 -8.97 26.06
C LYS A 245 40.72 -8.61 24.59
N ASN A 246 39.54 -8.96 24.06
CA ASN A 246 39.12 -8.63 22.69
C ASN A 246 37.95 -7.65 22.70
N ILE A 247 38.07 -6.57 21.92
CA ILE A 247 36.99 -5.62 21.66
C ILE A 247 36.34 -6.04 20.34
N ALA A 248 35.05 -6.39 20.38
CA ALA A 248 34.25 -6.52 19.17
C ALA A 248 33.43 -5.24 19.02
N GLU A 249 33.83 -4.40 18.08
CA GLU A 249 33.17 -3.14 17.77
C GLU A 249 33.10 -2.93 16.27
N LEU A 250 32.03 -2.27 15.85
CA LEU A 250 31.90 -1.75 14.49
C LEU A 250 32.12 -0.25 14.56
N ASP A 251 33.27 0.21 14.06
CA ASP A 251 33.54 1.64 13.92
C ASP A 251 32.81 2.24 12.71
N ASN A 252 32.84 3.57 12.60
CA ASN A 252 32.17 4.29 11.52
C ASN A 252 32.75 3.96 10.12
N GLU A 253 34.04 3.61 10.04
CA GLU A 253 34.70 3.29 8.77
C GLU A 253 34.20 1.95 8.23
N ASN A 254 34.28 0.89 9.05
CA ASN A 254 33.77 -0.44 8.73
C ASN A 254 32.25 -0.41 8.51
N PHE A 255 31.51 0.38 9.30
CA PHE A 255 30.08 0.61 9.05
C PHE A 255 29.83 1.24 7.68
N GLY A 256 30.60 2.25 7.29
CA GLY A 256 30.48 2.89 5.97
C GLY A 256 30.77 1.93 4.81
N LEU A 257 31.75 1.03 4.98
CA LEU A 257 32.03 -0.04 3.99
C LEU A 257 30.85 -1.01 3.84
N ILE A 258 30.29 -1.48 4.96
CA ILE A 258 29.12 -2.36 4.96
C ILE A 258 27.90 -1.64 4.37
N GLU A 259 27.65 -0.40 4.79
CA GLU A 259 26.50 0.38 4.34
C GLU A 259 26.54 0.66 2.85
N SER A 260 27.69 1.12 2.35
CA SER A 260 27.87 1.37 0.92
C SER A 260 27.71 0.09 0.10
N SER A 261 28.34 -1.00 0.52
CA SER A 261 28.22 -2.30 -0.15
C SER A 261 26.77 -2.79 -0.19
N PHE A 262 26.06 -2.72 0.95
CA PHE A 262 24.68 -3.16 1.06
C PHE A 262 23.73 -2.30 0.23
N LYS A 263 23.73 -0.97 0.42
CA LYS A 263 22.78 -0.04 -0.21
C LYS A 263 23.01 0.16 -1.71
N ASN A 264 24.24 0.00 -2.20
CA ASN A 264 24.52 0.19 -3.63
C ASN A 264 23.93 -0.92 -4.50
N GLU A 265 23.97 -2.18 -4.04
CA GLU A 265 23.52 -3.31 -4.88
C GLU A 265 23.10 -4.54 -4.07
N LEU A 266 23.83 -4.87 -3.00
CA LEU A 266 23.72 -6.21 -2.39
C LEU A 266 22.40 -6.43 -1.63
N TYR A 267 21.67 -5.38 -1.23
CA TYR A 267 20.31 -5.51 -0.68
C TYR A 267 19.38 -6.33 -1.59
N SER A 268 19.61 -6.29 -2.92
CA SER A 268 18.80 -6.98 -3.93
C SER A 268 18.88 -8.50 -3.83
N ILE A 269 19.89 -9.05 -3.15
CA ILE A 269 19.99 -10.47 -2.82
C ILE A 269 18.74 -10.92 -2.05
N MET A 270 18.26 -10.12 -1.09
CA MET A 270 17.05 -10.42 -0.31
C MET A 270 15.74 -10.27 -1.11
N LEU A 271 15.81 -9.64 -2.29
CA LEU A 271 14.70 -9.51 -3.22
C LEU A 271 14.78 -10.53 -4.37
N GLY A 272 15.78 -11.41 -4.32
CA GLY A 272 16.14 -12.36 -5.35
C GLY A 272 15.21 -13.56 -5.53
N LYS A 273 15.72 -14.59 -6.20
CA LYS A 273 15.00 -15.85 -6.49
C LYS A 273 15.36 -17.01 -5.56
N ARG A 274 16.27 -16.82 -4.60
CA ARG A 274 16.69 -17.87 -3.66
C ARG A 274 15.69 -18.08 -2.53
N GLU A 275 15.73 -19.25 -1.92
CA GLU A 275 14.78 -19.63 -0.87
C GLU A 275 14.83 -18.72 0.35
N PHE A 276 16.01 -18.21 0.74
CA PHE A 276 16.11 -17.23 1.84
C PHE A 276 15.37 -15.93 1.51
N ALA A 277 15.41 -15.48 0.24
CA ALA A 277 14.71 -14.29 -0.22
C ALA A 277 13.19 -14.52 -0.26
N GLU A 278 12.77 -15.72 -0.66
CA GLU A 278 11.35 -16.10 -0.60
C GLU A 278 10.83 -16.14 0.84
N SER A 279 11.57 -16.76 1.76
CA SER A 279 11.25 -16.78 3.20
C SER A 279 11.17 -15.37 3.78
N PHE A 280 12.10 -14.49 3.39
CA PHE A 280 12.12 -13.10 3.84
C PHE A 280 10.90 -12.32 3.36
N ILE A 281 10.61 -12.37 2.06
CA ILE A 281 9.44 -11.70 1.48
C ILE A 281 8.13 -12.23 2.05
N THR A 282 8.06 -13.53 2.34
CA THR A 282 6.91 -14.13 3.03
C THR A 282 6.78 -13.60 4.45
N ALA A 283 7.88 -13.48 5.19
CA ALA A 283 7.88 -12.96 6.55
C ALA A 283 7.43 -11.49 6.59
N GLU A 284 7.95 -10.65 5.70
CA GLU A 284 7.55 -9.25 5.56
C GLU A 284 6.07 -9.14 5.15
N TRP A 285 5.59 -10.00 4.24
CA TRP A 285 4.19 -10.00 3.82
C TRP A 285 3.26 -10.39 4.98
N LEU A 286 3.59 -11.45 5.72
CA LEU A 286 2.83 -11.84 6.91
C LEU A 286 2.89 -10.76 7.99
N TYR A 287 4.04 -10.13 8.18
CA TYR A 287 4.21 -9.02 9.12
C TYR A 287 3.26 -7.87 8.81
N ASN A 288 3.18 -7.44 7.55
CA ASN A 288 2.28 -6.37 7.14
C ASN A 288 0.81 -6.83 7.21
N SER A 289 0.52 -7.98 6.60
CA SER A 289 -0.83 -8.52 6.42
C SER A 289 -1.58 -8.84 7.70
N MET A 290 -0.85 -9.25 8.73
CA MET A 290 -1.47 -9.74 9.95
C MET A 290 -1.56 -8.68 11.04
N LYS A 291 -1.11 -7.42 10.84
CA LYS A 291 -1.12 -6.37 11.90
C LYS A 291 -2.49 -6.15 12.52
N LYS A 292 -3.58 -6.36 11.76
CA LYS A 292 -4.97 -6.23 12.24
C LYS A 292 -5.50 -7.48 12.96
N ALA A 293 -4.79 -8.61 12.89
CA ALA A 293 -5.19 -9.85 13.53
C ALA A 293 -4.96 -9.78 15.05
N LYS A 294 -6.02 -10.03 15.83
CA LYS A 294 -5.99 -9.94 17.32
C LYS A 294 -5.99 -11.29 18.04
N ALA A 295 -6.28 -12.40 17.35
CA ALA A 295 -6.54 -13.70 17.97
C ALA A 295 -5.68 -14.84 17.39
N ILE A 296 -4.51 -14.51 16.84
CA ILE A 296 -3.62 -15.49 16.21
C ILE A 296 -2.31 -15.65 16.98
N ASP A 297 -1.67 -16.79 16.78
CA ASP A 297 -0.27 -17.00 17.15
C ASP A 297 0.64 -16.41 16.05
N LEU A 298 1.46 -15.44 16.44
CA LEU A 298 2.41 -14.75 15.57
C LEU A 298 3.71 -15.53 15.34
N THR A 299 3.87 -16.69 15.98
CA THR A 299 5.07 -17.53 15.87
C THR A 299 5.44 -17.85 14.41
N VAL A 300 4.45 -18.02 13.53
CA VAL A 300 4.69 -18.26 12.09
C VAL A 300 5.48 -17.13 11.42
N ILE A 301 5.27 -15.89 11.85
CA ILE A 301 6.00 -14.72 11.35
C ILE A 301 7.45 -14.78 11.83
N GLY A 302 7.66 -15.00 13.13
CA GLY A 302 9.00 -15.12 13.73
C GLY A 302 9.82 -16.28 13.14
N ILE A 303 9.21 -17.46 12.96
CA ILE A 303 9.87 -18.61 12.34
C ILE A 303 10.31 -18.32 10.90
N SER A 304 9.51 -17.57 10.14
CA SER A 304 9.86 -17.20 8.76
C SER A 304 11.12 -16.32 8.71
N TYR A 305 11.28 -15.39 9.66
CA TYR A 305 12.50 -14.61 9.82
C TYR A 305 13.71 -15.45 10.27
N PHE A 306 13.53 -16.40 11.19
CA PHE A 306 14.62 -17.30 11.59
C PHE A 306 15.08 -18.20 10.43
N LYS A 307 14.13 -18.75 9.67
CA LYS A 307 14.41 -19.56 8.48
C LYS A 307 15.18 -18.77 7.42
N THR A 308 14.84 -17.50 7.24
CA THR A 308 15.55 -16.58 6.34
C THR A 308 17.04 -16.51 6.65
N ILE A 309 17.41 -16.26 7.92
CA ILE A 309 18.81 -16.16 8.33
C ILE A 309 19.52 -17.52 8.22
N GLU A 310 18.87 -18.60 8.60
CA GLU A 310 19.45 -19.95 8.50
C GLU A 310 19.80 -20.29 7.03
N GLN A 311 18.86 -20.07 6.11
CA GLN A 311 19.09 -20.29 4.68
C GLN A 311 20.13 -19.32 4.08
N LEU A 312 20.17 -18.06 4.53
CA LEU A 312 21.17 -17.07 4.09
C LEU A 312 22.57 -17.46 4.55
N LEU A 313 22.76 -17.78 5.83
CA LEU A 313 24.04 -18.22 6.38
C LEU A 313 24.57 -19.45 5.62
N TYR A 314 23.69 -20.42 5.35
CA TYR A 314 24.06 -21.61 4.60
C TYR A 314 24.56 -21.28 3.20
N SER A 315 23.86 -20.40 2.49
CA SER A 315 24.26 -19.95 1.14
C SER A 315 25.60 -19.21 1.16
N LEU A 316 25.79 -18.31 2.12
CA LEU A 316 27.05 -17.55 2.28
C LEU A 316 28.25 -18.46 2.60
N ILE A 317 28.05 -19.49 3.42
CA ILE A 317 29.07 -20.50 3.72
C ILE A 317 29.39 -21.33 2.47
N CYS A 318 28.37 -21.76 1.72
CA CYS A 318 28.56 -22.61 0.54
C CYS A 318 29.26 -21.88 -0.61
N LEU A 319 29.05 -20.57 -0.79
CA LEU A 319 29.79 -19.75 -1.77
C LEU A 319 31.31 -19.82 -1.59
N ARG A 320 31.74 -20.16 -0.37
CA ARG A 320 33.12 -20.06 0.09
C ARG A 320 33.68 -21.44 0.42
N LYS A 321 33.03 -22.52 -0.02
CA LYS A 321 33.42 -23.91 0.26
C LYS A 321 34.85 -24.24 -0.20
N ASP A 322 35.30 -23.66 -1.32
CA ASP A 322 36.56 -24.03 -1.96
C ASP A 322 37.73 -23.09 -1.63
N ASP A 323 37.52 -21.99 -0.90
CA ASP A 323 38.61 -21.04 -0.62
C ASP A 323 39.68 -21.61 0.32
N ASN A 324 39.29 -22.54 1.21
CA ASN A 324 40.18 -23.12 2.19
C ASN A 324 39.83 -24.61 2.44
N PRO A 325 40.72 -25.55 2.11
CA PRO A 325 40.46 -26.98 2.23
C PRO A 325 40.33 -27.47 3.69
N ARG A 326 40.59 -26.61 4.68
CA ARG A 326 40.41 -26.89 6.11
C ARG A 326 39.06 -26.44 6.66
N ARG A 327 38.21 -25.79 5.85
CA ARG A 327 36.86 -25.40 6.26
C ARG A 327 36.05 -26.65 6.52
N ASN A 328 35.64 -26.82 7.77
CA ASN A 328 34.82 -27.94 8.18
C ASN A 328 33.53 -27.43 8.83
N ILE A 329 32.45 -28.18 8.63
CA ILE A 329 31.17 -27.93 9.31
C ILE A 329 30.72 -29.21 10.02
N LYS A 330 29.97 -29.05 11.11
CA LYS A 330 29.51 -30.16 11.94
C LYS A 330 28.66 -31.13 11.14
N LYS A 331 28.86 -32.43 11.36
CA LYS A 331 28.00 -33.49 10.82
C LYS A 331 26.68 -33.52 11.57
N ASN A 332 25.60 -33.75 10.86
CA ASN A 332 24.30 -33.88 11.49
C ASN A 332 24.29 -35.06 12.49
N ARG A 333 23.75 -34.83 13.69
CA ARG A 333 23.67 -35.83 14.78
C ARG A 333 25.02 -36.42 15.21
N SER A 334 26.12 -35.69 15.03
CA SER A 334 27.46 -36.11 15.44
C SER A 334 28.29 -34.90 15.87
N ASP A 335 29.19 -35.08 16.83
CA ASP A 335 30.14 -34.03 17.23
C ASP A 335 31.38 -33.95 16.32
N LEU A 336 31.44 -34.78 15.28
CA LEU A 336 32.47 -34.75 14.26
C LEU A 336 32.17 -33.67 13.22
N THR A 337 33.22 -33.10 12.63
CA THR A 337 33.14 -32.20 11.48
C THR A 337 33.59 -32.93 10.19
N ASP A 338 33.22 -32.40 9.03
CA ASP A 338 33.76 -32.83 7.73
C ASP A 338 34.10 -31.63 6.86
N ALA A 339 34.95 -31.86 5.85
CA ALA A 339 35.32 -30.84 4.88
C ALA A 339 34.09 -30.31 4.15
N LEU A 340 33.97 -28.99 4.07
CA LEU A 340 32.94 -28.30 3.31
C LEU A 340 33.30 -28.37 1.82
N CYS A 341 32.64 -29.24 1.07
CA CYS A 341 32.88 -29.44 -0.37
C CYS A 341 31.61 -29.92 -1.07
N ASP A 342 31.60 -29.93 -2.41
CA ASP A 342 30.42 -30.37 -3.18
C ASP A 342 29.91 -31.76 -2.78
N ARG A 343 30.82 -32.68 -2.47
CA ARG A 343 30.48 -34.05 -2.06
C ARG A 343 29.72 -34.10 -0.74
N THR A 344 30.03 -33.22 0.20
CA THR A 344 29.38 -33.18 1.52
C THR A 344 28.11 -32.33 1.48
N ILE A 345 28.12 -31.23 0.74
CA ILE A 345 26.96 -30.34 0.48
C ILE A 345 25.84 -31.08 -0.28
N SER A 346 26.18 -31.90 -1.29
CA SER A 346 25.18 -32.61 -2.09
C SER A 346 24.48 -33.73 -1.34
N LYS A 347 24.99 -34.15 -0.17
CA LYS A 347 24.38 -35.19 0.65
C LYS A 347 23.34 -34.56 1.56
N LYS A 348 22.07 -34.81 1.23
CA LYS A 348 20.94 -34.39 2.04
C LYS A 348 21.10 -34.86 3.50
N ASP A 349 20.81 -33.97 4.44
CA ASP A 349 20.84 -34.19 5.89
C ASP A 349 22.20 -34.63 6.46
N TYR A 350 23.30 -34.49 5.72
CA TYR A 350 24.64 -34.91 6.14
C TYR A 350 25.32 -33.90 7.07
N LEU A 351 25.20 -32.62 6.74
CA LEU A 351 25.76 -31.51 7.50
C LEU A 351 24.70 -30.95 8.45
N ASP A 352 25.12 -30.54 9.64
CA ASP A 352 24.28 -29.79 10.56
C ASP A 352 24.20 -28.34 10.06
N THR A 353 23.12 -28.02 9.36
CA THR A 353 22.86 -26.69 8.79
C THR A 353 21.98 -25.84 9.71
N THR A 354 21.88 -26.17 11.00
CA THR A 354 21.18 -25.33 11.96
C THR A 354 21.93 -24.02 12.17
N ILE A 355 21.20 -22.95 12.50
CA ILE A 355 21.79 -21.64 12.77
C ILE A 355 22.90 -21.69 13.84
N GLY A 356 22.78 -22.57 14.85
CA GLY A 356 23.80 -22.73 15.89
C GLY A 356 25.10 -23.35 15.36
N SER A 357 25.00 -24.40 14.54
CA SER A 357 26.16 -25.02 13.88
C SER A 357 26.87 -24.03 12.96
N MET A 358 26.10 -23.26 12.19
CA MET A 358 26.66 -22.22 11.32
C MET A 358 27.26 -21.05 12.12
N ALA A 359 26.72 -20.67 13.27
CA ALA A 359 27.36 -19.68 14.14
C ALA A 359 28.75 -20.14 14.62
N HIS A 360 28.89 -21.41 15.00
CA HIS A 360 30.19 -22.00 15.35
C HIS A 360 31.14 -22.05 14.16
N PHE A 361 30.65 -22.25 12.93
CA PHE A 361 31.50 -22.16 11.73
C PHE A 361 32.22 -20.80 11.63
N TYR A 362 31.55 -19.69 11.99
CA TYR A 362 32.16 -18.36 11.99
C TYR A 362 33.16 -18.13 13.15
N GLU A 363 33.28 -19.01 14.15
CA GLU A 363 34.32 -18.87 15.18
C GLU A 363 35.72 -18.99 14.62
N ASP A 364 35.91 -19.92 13.67
CA ASP A 364 37.22 -20.26 13.12
C ASP A 364 37.44 -19.71 11.70
N ASN A 365 36.40 -19.18 11.04
CA ASN A 365 36.42 -18.85 9.61
C ASN A 365 36.04 -17.39 9.31
N LEU A 366 36.49 -16.43 10.14
CA LEU A 366 36.24 -15.00 9.91
C LEU A 366 36.91 -14.44 8.64
N ASP A 367 37.87 -15.16 8.07
CA ASP A 367 38.49 -14.87 6.79
C ASP A 367 37.51 -14.93 5.61
N ILE A 368 36.31 -15.50 5.81
CA ILE A 368 35.22 -15.50 4.83
C ILE A 368 34.62 -14.10 4.59
N LEU A 369 34.74 -13.21 5.59
CA LEU A 369 34.31 -11.82 5.51
C LEU A 369 35.37 -10.98 4.79
N SER A 370 34.94 -9.90 4.14
CA SER A 370 35.79 -8.99 3.36
C SER A 370 37.09 -8.65 4.08
N ASP A 371 38.21 -8.72 3.36
CA ASP A 371 39.55 -8.36 3.83
C ASP A 371 39.69 -6.85 4.13
N GLU A 372 38.79 -6.03 3.58
CA GLU A 372 38.68 -4.61 3.88
C GLU A 372 38.17 -4.33 5.31
N LEU A 373 37.54 -5.32 5.96
CA LEU A 373 37.05 -5.17 7.32
C LEU A 373 38.12 -5.44 8.37
N SER A 374 38.12 -4.62 9.42
CA SER A 374 39.00 -4.81 10.57
C SER A 374 38.65 -6.07 11.37
N ALA A 375 39.64 -6.65 12.07
CA ALA A 375 39.40 -7.81 12.93
C ALA A 375 38.33 -7.56 14.03
N PRO A 376 38.27 -6.38 14.70
CA PRO A 376 37.18 -6.03 15.60
C PRO A 376 35.79 -6.04 14.93
N ALA A 377 35.69 -5.53 13.70
CA ALA A 377 34.43 -5.53 12.95
C ALA A 377 33.99 -6.94 12.56
N LYS A 378 34.92 -7.81 12.13
CA LYS A 378 34.63 -9.23 11.86
C LYS A 378 34.17 -9.97 13.11
N GLU A 379 34.82 -9.73 14.24
CA GLU A 379 34.40 -10.27 15.53
C GLU A 379 33.01 -9.75 15.94
N TYR A 380 32.69 -8.48 15.64
CA TYR A 380 31.39 -7.89 15.90
C TYR A 380 30.28 -8.59 15.11
N VAL A 381 30.48 -8.84 13.81
CA VAL A 381 29.55 -9.59 12.96
C VAL A 381 29.29 -10.98 13.56
N LYS A 382 30.36 -11.69 13.96
CA LYS A 382 30.24 -12.99 14.63
C LYS A 382 29.39 -12.92 15.89
N LYS A 383 29.66 -11.95 16.79
CA LYS A 383 28.88 -11.77 18.02
C LYS A 383 27.40 -11.52 17.73
N LYS A 384 27.08 -10.78 16.67
CA LYS A 384 25.69 -10.56 16.22
C LYS A 384 25.01 -11.84 15.72
N ILE A 385 25.74 -12.75 15.07
CA ILE A 385 25.20 -14.09 14.72
C ILE A 385 24.83 -14.86 16.00
N PHE A 386 25.71 -14.90 17.01
CA PHE A 386 25.43 -15.60 18.28
C PHE A 386 24.29 -14.96 19.09
N GLU A 387 24.18 -13.63 19.09
CA GLU A 387 23.05 -12.92 19.69
C GLU A 387 21.74 -13.37 19.04
N TYR A 388 21.71 -13.46 17.70
CA TYR A 388 20.54 -13.91 16.97
C TYR A 388 20.18 -15.39 17.20
N VAL A 389 21.18 -16.27 17.38
CA VAL A 389 20.95 -17.67 17.83
C VAL A 389 20.23 -17.69 19.17
N THR A 390 20.63 -16.81 20.10
CA THR A 390 19.99 -16.69 21.42
C THR A 390 18.53 -16.25 21.31
N ILE A 391 18.26 -15.25 20.46
CA ILE A 391 16.89 -14.78 20.15
C ILE A 391 16.04 -15.93 19.63
N ARG A 392 16.52 -16.65 18.60
CA ARG A 392 15.81 -17.78 17.99
C ARG A 392 15.47 -18.84 19.04
N ASN A 393 16.46 -19.26 19.82
CA ASN A 393 16.25 -20.32 20.83
C ASN A 393 15.27 -19.88 21.92
N GLY A 394 15.28 -18.60 22.31
CA GLY A 394 14.33 -18.05 23.27
C GLY A 394 12.86 -18.21 22.85
N TYR A 395 12.57 -18.04 21.55
CA TYR A 395 11.20 -18.08 21.02
C TYR A 395 10.75 -19.44 20.48
N THR A 396 11.66 -20.38 20.20
CA THR A 396 11.28 -21.69 19.62
C THR A 396 10.90 -22.76 20.62
N HIS A 397 11.16 -22.58 21.92
CA HIS A 397 11.14 -23.71 22.85
C HIS A 397 9.85 -23.92 23.65
N LYS A 398 9.01 -22.92 23.96
CA LYS A 398 7.84 -23.16 24.86
C LYS A 398 6.58 -22.29 24.68
N ASP A 399 6.63 -21.08 24.11
CA ASP A 399 5.49 -20.15 24.18
C ASP A 399 5.07 -19.63 22.80
N ASN A 400 3.76 -19.60 22.55
CA ASN A 400 3.18 -18.87 21.41
C ASN A 400 3.48 -17.38 21.54
N ILE A 401 3.67 -16.70 20.40
CA ILE A 401 3.91 -15.26 20.37
C ILE A 401 2.57 -14.56 20.12
N HIS A 402 2.07 -13.84 21.12
CA HIS A 402 0.87 -13.00 20.99
C HIS A 402 1.17 -11.50 20.98
N ASP A 403 2.41 -11.13 21.29
CA ASP A 403 2.85 -9.74 21.42
C ASP A 403 3.60 -9.29 20.16
N TRP A 404 3.06 -8.27 19.50
CA TRP A 404 3.67 -7.66 18.32
C TRP A 404 5.04 -7.06 18.59
N SER A 405 5.31 -6.57 19.80
CA SER A 405 6.62 -6.00 20.14
C SER A 405 7.75 -7.03 20.02
N LYS A 406 7.45 -8.31 20.28
CA LYS A 406 8.39 -9.42 20.08
C LYS A 406 8.65 -9.67 18.60
N ILE A 407 7.61 -9.60 17.76
CA ILE A 407 7.76 -9.73 16.30
C ILE A 407 8.54 -8.55 15.72
N ASP A 408 8.26 -7.33 16.19
CA ASP A 408 9.00 -6.13 15.80
C ASP A 408 10.49 -6.30 16.16
N TYR A 409 10.80 -6.76 17.38
CA TYR A 409 12.18 -7.05 17.79
C TYR A 409 12.86 -8.14 16.94
N ILE A 410 12.16 -9.23 16.62
CA ILE A 410 12.68 -10.28 15.72
C ILE A 410 12.99 -9.68 14.35
N ARG A 411 12.02 -8.99 13.74
CA ARG A 411 12.17 -8.35 12.42
C ARG A 411 13.37 -7.40 12.39
N GLU A 412 13.47 -6.52 13.38
CA GLU A 412 14.57 -5.55 13.49
C GLU A 412 15.93 -6.24 13.62
N SER A 413 16.00 -7.31 14.41
CA SER A 413 17.20 -8.13 14.57
C SER A 413 17.56 -8.86 13.27
N THR A 414 16.57 -9.38 12.54
CA THR A 414 16.77 -10.07 11.25
C THR A 414 17.29 -9.13 10.19
N ILE A 415 16.67 -7.96 10.01
CA ILE A 415 17.09 -6.97 9.02
C ILE A 415 18.50 -6.45 9.34
N SER A 416 18.80 -6.22 10.61
CA SER A 416 20.15 -5.80 11.05
C SER A 416 21.20 -6.87 10.77
N LEU A 417 20.88 -8.15 11.01
CA LEU A 417 21.80 -9.23 10.72
C LEU A 417 21.97 -9.47 9.21
N ILE A 418 20.91 -9.35 8.41
CA ILE A 418 20.98 -9.36 6.94
C ILE A 418 21.95 -8.29 6.45
N PHE A 419 21.79 -7.05 6.94
CA PHE A 419 22.65 -5.92 6.59
C PHE A 419 24.13 -6.22 6.88
N LEU A 420 24.43 -6.72 8.09
CA LEU A 420 25.78 -7.09 8.49
C LEU A 420 26.33 -8.23 7.65
N LEU A 421 25.58 -9.32 7.49
CA LEU A 421 26.03 -10.51 6.76
C LEU A 421 26.30 -10.20 5.29
N ILE A 422 25.36 -9.56 4.61
CA ILE A 422 25.50 -9.28 3.18
C ILE A 422 26.52 -8.17 2.94
N GLY A 423 26.48 -7.08 3.70
CA GLY A 423 27.40 -5.96 3.52
C GLY A 423 28.84 -6.26 3.94
N SER A 424 29.08 -7.30 4.76
CA SER A 424 30.43 -7.72 5.15
C SER A 424 31.08 -8.72 4.19
N TYR A 425 30.35 -9.19 3.18
CA TYR A 425 30.86 -10.11 2.17
C TYR A 425 31.26 -9.37 0.90
N ARG A 426 32.32 -9.85 0.26
CA ARG A 426 32.64 -9.48 -1.12
C ARG A 426 31.98 -10.48 -2.06
N PHE A 427 31.38 -10.01 -3.14
CA PHE A 427 30.78 -10.85 -4.18
C PHE A 427 31.32 -10.47 -5.55
N ASP A 428 31.74 -11.44 -6.35
CA ASP A 428 31.93 -11.25 -7.78
C ASP A 428 30.60 -11.36 -8.55
N GLU A 429 30.62 -11.10 -9.87
CA GLU A 429 29.39 -11.14 -10.68
C GLU A 429 28.79 -12.55 -10.82
N LEU A 430 29.60 -13.62 -10.78
CA LEU A 430 29.10 -14.99 -10.81
C LEU A 430 28.42 -15.35 -9.49
N GLU A 431 29.03 -14.97 -8.37
CA GLU A 431 28.49 -15.17 -7.03
C GLU A 431 27.22 -14.36 -6.80
N LYS A 432 27.13 -13.13 -7.32
CA LYS A 432 25.89 -12.33 -7.33
C LYS A 432 24.75 -13.05 -8.06
N ASN A 433 25.05 -13.63 -9.22
CA ASN A 433 24.09 -14.44 -9.96
C ASN A 433 23.73 -15.73 -9.20
N GLU A 434 24.71 -16.37 -8.55
CA GLU A 434 24.47 -17.52 -7.68
C GLU A 434 23.65 -17.15 -6.44
N MET A 435 23.75 -15.94 -5.90
CA MET A 435 22.86 -15.46 -4.83
C MET A 435 21.46 -15.09 -5.33
N GLY A 436 21.22 -15.22 -6.64
CA GLY A 436 19.92 -15.04 -7.26
C GLY A 436 19.46 -13.59 -7.35
N ILE A 437 20.41 -12.65 -7.43
CA ILE A 437 20.12 -11.25 -7.80
C ILE A 437 19.34 -11.29 -9.13
N ARG A 438 18.16 -10.67 -9.14
CA ARG A 438 17.30 -10.63 -10.34
C ARG A 438 17.91 -9.72 -11.41
N ASP A 439 17.49 -9.93 -12.65
CA ASP A 439 17.87 -9.08 -13.77
C ASP A 439 17.61 -7.59 -13.46
N LYS A 440 18.67 -6.79 -13.54
CA LYS A 440 18.67 -5.34 -13.22
C LYS A 440 17.63 -4.56 -14.04
N ARG A 441 17.20 -5.09 -15.20
CA ARG A 441 16.17 -4.47 -16.04
C ARG A 441 14.87 -4.18 -15.29
N TYR A 442 14.44 -5.04 -14.38
CA TYR A 442 13.19 -4.83 -13.61
C TYR A 442 13.27 -3.66 -12.61
N PHE A 443 14.47 -3.18 -12.31
CA PHE A 443 14.74 -2.09 -11.37
C PHE A 443 15.24 -0.81 -12.06
N SER A 444 15.38 -0.82 -13.39
CA SER A 444 15.85 0.35 -14.14
C SER A 444 14.84 1.51 -14.05
N ASN A 445 15.34 2.74 -14.20
CA ASN A 445 14.50 3.94 -14.21
C ASN A 445 13.44 3.87 -15.32
N PHE A 446 13.81 3.35 -16.48
CA PHE A 446 12.88 3.19 -17.59
C PHE A 446 11.79 2.14 -17.29
N TYR A 447 12.16 1.00 -16.70
CA TYR A 447 11.17 -0.02 -16.34
C TYR A 447 10.17 0.48 -15.28
N LYS A 448 10.67 1.25 -14.29
CA LYS A 448 9.83 1.95 -13.29
C LYS A 448 8.87 2.93 -13.96
N LEU A 449 9.31 3.63 -15.01
CA LEU A 449 8.47 4.54 -15.78
C LEU A 449 7.41 3.80 -16.61
N CYS A 450 7.77 2.74 -17.33
CA CYS A 450 6.83 1.90 -18.09
C CYS A 450 5.71 1.39 -17.18
N GLU A 451 6.10 0.86 -16.02
CA GLU A 451 5.15 0.43 -15.01
C GLU A 451 4.25 1.57 -14.53
N TYR A 452 4.83 2.73 -14.19
CA TYR A 452 4.06 3.87 -13.69
C TYR A 452 3.03 4.33 -14.72
N MET A 453 3.41 4.45 -15.99
CA MET A 453 2.51 4.88 -17.04
C MET A 453 1.43 3.83 -17.33
N ASN A 454 1.77 2.55 -17.29
CA ASN A 454 0.80 1.47 -17.44
C ASN A 454 -0.18 1.42 -16.25
N PHE A 455 0.28 1.66 -15.02
CA PHE A 455 -0.58 1.71 -13.83
C PHE A 455 -1.56 2.88 -13.87
N TYR A 456 -1.09 4.05 -14.33
CA TYR A 456 -1.89 5.25 -14.55
C TYR A 456 -2.42 5.35 -15.98
N GLN A 457 -2.71 4.22 -16.62
CA GLN A 457 -3.34 4.21 -17.93
C GLN A 457 -4.64 5.03 -17.94
N ASN A 458 -4.92 5.66 -19.07
CA ASN A 458 -6.01 6.63 -19.26
C ASN A 458 -5.87 7.94 -18.46
N ASN A 459 -4.82 8.13 -17.65
CA ASN A 459 -4.55 9.42 -17.05
C ASN A 459 -3.79 10.34 -18.01
N LEU A 460 -3.89 11.63 -17.74
CA LEU A 460 -3.21 12.68 -18.47
C LEU A 460 -1.74 12.80 -18.03
N PHE A 461 -0.84 12.95 -18.98
CA PHE A 461 0.58 13.22 -18.78
C PHE A 461 1.05 14.38 -19.65
N CYS A 462 2.08 15.07 -19.21
CA CYS A 462 2.79 16.10 -19.97
C CYS A 462 4.20 15.62 -20.28
N PHE A 463 4.54 15.54 -21.56
CA PHE A 463 5.89 15.27 -22.04
C PHE A 463 6.55 16.59 -22.42
N GLU A 464 7.71 16.86 -21.84
CA GLU A 464 8.48 18.08 -22.08
C GLU A 464 9.81 17.71 -22.74
N LYS A 465 10.00 18.20 -23.96
CA LYS A 465 11.20 17.97 -24.78
C LYS A 465 12.34 18.92 -24.35
N ASN A 466 13.55 18.64 -24.83
CA ASN A 466 14.76 19.44 -24.55
C ASN A 466 14.64 20.92 -24.95
N ASP A 467 13.73 21.27 -25.87
CA ASP A 467 13.45 22.65 -26.29
C ASP A 467 12.38 23.35 -25.42
N GLY A 468 11.90 22.69 -24.37
CA GLY A 468 10.84 23.16 -23.49
C GLY A 468 9.42 22.97 -24.06
N GLN A 469 9.27 22.37 -25.25
CA GLN A 469 7.97 22.11 -25.84
C GLN A 469 7.21 21.07 -25.01
N LYS A 470 5.99 21.43 -24.59
CA LYS A 470 5.08 20.57 -23.83
C LYS A 470 4.04 19.92 -24.73
N VAL A 471 3.87 18.62 -24.59
CA VAL A 471 2.88 17.81 -25.29
C VAL A 471 2.04 17.06 -24.26
N TRP A 472 0.73 17.22 -24.34
CA TRP A 472 -0.21 16.51 -23.47
C TRP A 472 -0.60 15.18 -24.10
N VAL A 473 -0.54 14.12 -23.31
CA VAL A 473 -0.80 12.75 -23.76
C VAL A 473 -1.69 12.02 -22.76
N ILE A 474 -2.46 11.05 -23.24
CA ILE A 474 -3.23 10.12 -22.42
C ILE A 474 -2.51 8.77 -22.48
N ALA A 475 -2.08 8.24 -21.33
CA ALA A 475 -1.39 6.96 -21.26
C ALA A 475 -2.29 5.82 -21.75
N TYR A 476 -1.71 4.86 -22.47
CA TYR A 476 -2.40 3.68 -23.00
C TYR A 476 -1.76 2.40 -22.43
N PRO A 477 -2.53 1.32 -22.20
CA PRO A 477 -1.99 0.04 -21.76
C PRO A 477 -0.85 -0.48 -22.66
N ASP A 478 0.11 -1.15 -22.05
CA ASP A 478 1.11 -1.93 -22.78
C ASP A 478 0.51 -3.27 -23.24
N ASP A 479 -0.04 -3.29 -24.44
CA ASP A 479 -0.60 -4.49 -25.08
C ASP A 479 0.46 -5.57 -25.40
N GLY A 480 1.74 -5.18 -25.39
CA GLY A 480 2.87 -6.10 -25.56
C GLY A 480 3.35 -6.72 -24.25
N ALA A 481 2.77 -6.33 -23.10
CA ALA A 481 3.15 -6.88 -21.82
C ALA A 481 2.78 -8.37 -21.74
N SER A 482 3.66 -9.18 -21.14
CA SER A 482 3.47 -10.63 -21.05
C SER A 482 3.77 -11.14 -19.65
N MET A 483 3.07 -12.20 -19.24
CA MET A 483 3.33 -12.88 -17.98
C MET A 483 4.34 -14.00 -18.20
N LYS A 484 5.53 -13.90 -17.61
CA LYS A 484 6.54 -14.99 -17.57
C LYS A 484 6.86 -15.34 -16.13
N ASP A 485 6.75 -16.62 -15.77
CA ASP A 485 6.95 -17.10 -14.39
C ASP A 485 6.13 -16.31 -13.34
N GLY A 486 4.94 -15.84 -13.73
CA GLY A 486 4.08 -15.01 -12.88
C GLY A 486 4.50 -13.53 -12.78
N ILE A 487 5.52 -13.09 -13.52
CA ILE A 487 6.01 -11.72 -13.58
C ILE A 487 5.44 -11.03 -14.81
N LEU A 488 4.85 -9.85 -14.65
CA LEU A 488 4.47 -8.99 -15.78
C LEU A 488 5.75 -8.34 -16.33
N GLU A 489 6.16 -8.77 -17.52
CA GLU A 489 7.22 -8.15 -18.29
C GLU A 489 6.60 -7.14 -19.27
N TYR A 490 6.96 -5.87 -19.13
CA TYR A 490 6.60 -4.84 -20.11
C TYR A 490 7.35 -5.04 -21.41
N SER A 491 6.76 -4.63 -22.53
CA SER A 491 7.34 -4.71 -23.87
C SER A 491 8.59 -3.85 -24.07
N GLY A 492 8.86 -2.93 -23.13
CA GLY A 492 9.93 -1.94 -23.25
C GLY A 492 9.54 -0.71 -24.06
N GLU A 493 8.24 -0.50 -24.26
CA GLU A 493 7.67 0.68 -24.91
C GLU A 493 6.60 1.31 -24.02
N ILE A 494 6.47 2.64 -24.08
CA ILE A 494 5.40 3.41 -23.45
C ILE A 494 4.39 3.78 -24.53
N PHE A 495 3.13 3.41 -24.32
CA PHE A 495 2.04 3.66 -25.25
C PHE A 495 1.17 4.84 -24.80
N PHE A 496 0.73 5.68 -25.74
CA PHE A 496 -0.11 6.84 -25.42
C PHE A 496 -0.86 7.39 -26.65
N HIS A 497 -1.89 8.19 -26.38
CA HIS A 497 -2.56 9.03 -27.37
C HIS A 497 -2.22 10.50 -27.16
N LEU A 498 -2.08 11.26 -28.25
CA LEU A 498 -1.94 12.71 -28.17
C LEU A 498 -3.29 13.36 -27.79
N LEU A 499 -3.29 14.23 -26.79
CA LEU A 499 -4.50 14.96 -26.41
C LEU A 499 -4.93 15.87 -27.56
N GLY A 500 -6.17 15.74 -28.00
CA GLY A 500 -6.73 16.52 -29.12
C GLY A 500 -6.46 15.95 -30.51
N ASP A 501 -5.81 14.78 -30.65
CA ASP A 501 -5.74 14.10 -31.95
C ASP A 501 -7.11 13.51 -32.33
N PRO A 502 -7.81 14.04 -33.35
CA PRO A 502 -9.13 13.56 -33.73
C PRO A 502 -9.12 12.11 -34.23
N GLN A 503 -7.96 11.62 -34.70
CA GLN A 503 -7.81 10.24 -35.17
C GLN A 503 -7.49 9.24 -34.06
N LYS A 504 -7.21 9.71 -32.82
CA LYS A 504 -6.82 8.90 -31.67
C LYS A 504 -5.72 7.89 -32.02
N ARG A 505 -4.69 8.31 -32.75
CA ARG A 505 -3.60 7.41 -33.14
C ARG A 505 -2.81 6.97 -31.91
N LEU A 506 -2.50 5.68 -31.85
CA LEU A 506 -1.65 5.12 -30.80
C LEU A 506 -0.19 5.43 -31.13
N CYS A 507 0.49 6.14 -30.23
CA CYS A 507 1.91 6.44 -30.31
C CYS A 507 2.68 5.58 -29.30
N LYS A 508 3.97 5.37 -29.57
CA LYS A 508 4.87 4.63 -28.69
C LYS A 508 6.26 5.23 -28.64
N ILE A 509 6.93 5.12 -27.49
CA ILE A 509 8.32 5.53 -27.29
C ILE A 509 9.09 4.47 -26.51
N ASN A 510 10.38 4.31 -26.82
CA ASN A 510 11.29 3.43 -26.09
C ASN A 510 12.29 4.27 -25.25
N GLU A 511 13.19 3.61 -24.52
CA GLU A 511 14.16 4.26 -23.63
C GLU A 511 15.00 5.35 -24.33
N ASN A 512 15.39 5.12 -25.59
CA ASN A 512 16.20 6.06 -26.36
C ASN A 512 15.40 7.28 -26.87
N GLY A 513 14.08 7.19 -26.88
CA GLY A 513 13.16 8.23 -27.38
C GLY A 513 12.47 9.01 -26.26
N LEU A 514 12.92 8.87 -25.01
CA LEU A 514 12.29 9.53 -23.88
C LEU A 514 12.44 11.06 -23.95
N PRO A 515 11.39 11.82 -23.61
CA PRO A 515 11.51 13.26 -23.42
C PRO A 515 12.38 13.59 -22.19
N GLN A 516 12.85 14.83 -22.09
CA GLN A 516 13.65 15.28 -20.96
C GLN A 516 12.92 15.08 -19.64
N LYS A 517 11.61 15.39 -19.65
CA LYS A 517 10.77 15.37 -18.46
C LYS A 517 9.39 14.81 -18.79
N ILE A 518 8.90 13.95 -17.90
CA ILE A 518 7.53 13.43 -17.93
C ILE A 518 6.87 13.79 -16.62
N SER A 519 5.71 14.43 -16.71
CA SER A 519 4.93 14.83 -15.54
C SER A 519 3.52 14.24 -15.60
N LEU A 520 2.99 13.85 -14.46
CA LEU A 520 1.57 13.52 -14.32
C LEU A 520 0.76 14.81 -14.44
N GLY A 521 -0.26 14.77 -15.27
CA GLY A 521 -1.21 15.84 -15.51
C GLY A 521 -2.55 15.60 -14.84
N LYS A 522 -3.37 16.64 -14.84
CA LYS A 522 -4.80 16.53 -14.56
C LYS A 522 -5.59 17.60 -15.29
N LEU A 523 -6.89 17.41 -15.40
CA LEU A 523 -7.81 18.45 -15.86
C LEU A 523 -8.26 19.33 -14.68
N SER A 524 -7.94 20.62 -14.73
CA SER A 524 -8.44 21.62 -13.81
C SER A 524 -9.74 22.22 -14.34
N PHE A 525 -10.75 22.28 -13.48
CA PHE A 525 -12.08 22.84 -13.77
C PHE A 525 -12.19 24.24 -13.17
N GLY A 526 -12.56 25.25 -13.96
CA GLY A 526 -12.88 26.57 -13.42
C GLY A 526 -14.23 26.59 -12.73
N ARG A 527 -14.34 27.35 -11.64
CA ARG A 527 -15.52 27.47 -10.77
C ARG A 527 -16.50 28.57 -11.24
N ASN A 528 -16.79 28.60 -12.54
CA ASN A 528 -17.70 29.59 -13.12
C ASN A 528 -18.94 28.89 -13.70
N ASP A 529 -19.99 29.64 -14.03
CA ASP A 529 -21.20 29.14 -14.70
C ASP A 529 -20.93 28.52 -16.08
N THR A 530 -19.72 28.72 -16.63
CA THR A 530 -19.28 28.15 -17.91
C THR A 530 -18.15 27.14 -17.71
N ILE A 531 -18.22 26.05 -18.49
CA ILE A 531 -17.23 24.98 -18.44
C ILE A 531 -15.88 25.47 -18.96
N SER A 532 -14.90 25.68 -18.07
CA SER A 532 -13.50 25.86 -18.43
C SER A 532 -12.70 24.66 -17.93
N ILE A 533 -12.00 24.00 -18.85
CA ILE A 533 -11.20 22.80 -18.58
C ILE A 533 -9.80 23.06 -19.14
N ASN A 534 -8.80 23.08 -18.26
CA ASN A 534 -7.41 23.28 -18.67
C ASN A 534 -6.52 22.18 -18.08
N PRO A 535 -5.63 21.57 -18.88
CA PRO A 535 -4.68 20.60 -18.37
C PRO A 535 -3.58 21.31 -17.56
N ILE A 536 -3.29 20.80 -16.36
CA ILE A 536 -2.24 21.32 -15.48
C ILE A 536 -1.31 20.21 -15.00
N ILE A 537 -0.05 20.57 -14.75
CA ILE A 537 0.97 19.65 -14.26
C ILE A 537 0.76 19.46 -12.75
N VAL A 538 0.71 18.21 -12.31
CA VAL A 538 0.57 17.85 -10.88
C VAL A 538 1.93 17.58 -10.27
N LYS A 539 2.72 16.72 -10.90
CA LYS A 539 4.04 16.33 -10.39
C LYS A 539 4.93 15.72 -11.47
N THR A 540 6.24 15.89 -11.31
CA THR A 540 7.25 15.22 -12.13
C THR A 540 7.34 13.74 -11.78
N ILE A 541 7.44 12.89 -12.80
CA ILE A 541 7.57 11.43 -12.69
C ILE A 541 8.96 10.97 -13.11
N TYR A 542 9.48 11.59 -14.16
CA TYR A 542 10.76 11.27 -14.77
C TYR A 542 11.45 12.55 -15.22
N GLU A 543 12.75 12.64 -14.99
CA GLU A 543 13.58 13.79 -15.33
C GLU A 543 15.02 13.33 -15.58
N ASP A 544 15.59 13.75 -16.72
CA ASP A 544 17.01 13.55 -17.08
C ASP A 544 17.54 12.12 -16.87
N GLY A 545 16.83 11.11 -17.38
CA GLY A 545 17.26 9.71 -17.27
C GLY A 545 16.75 9.00 -16.01
N LYS A 546 16.18 9.72 -15.04
CA LYS A 546 15.88 9.20 -13.70
C LYS A 546 14.38 9.21 -13.42
N TYR A 547 13.92 8.11 -12.83
CA TYR A 547 12.57 8.03 -12.27
C TYR A 547 12.58 8.69 -10.88
N VAL A 548 11.74 9.71 -10.69
CA VAL A 548 11.72 10.57 -9.49
C VAL A 548 10.38 10.52 -8.74
N ALA A 549 9.37 9.86 -9.30
CA ALA A 549 8.09 9.70 -8.63
C ALA A 549 8.18 8.72 -7.46
N LEU A 550 7.33 8.93 -6.45
CA LEU A 550 7.04 7.87 -5.48
C LEU A 550 6.57 6.61 -6.22
N PRO A 551 7.10 5.44 -5.87
CA PRO A 551 6.61 4.17 -6.41
C PRO A 551 5.10 4.00 -6.18
N ILE A 552 4.44 3.26 -7.07
CA ILE A 552 2.99 3.03 -7.01
C ILE A 552 2.54 2.53 -5.64
N TRP A 553 3.29 1.56 -5.08
CA TRP A 553 2.97 0.94 -3.80
C TRP A 553 3.05 1.90 -2.60
N ALA A 554 3.84 2.99 -2.69
CA ALA A 554 4.02 3.95 -1.61
C ALA A 554 2.81 4.88 -1.45
N LYS A 555 2.01 5.06 -2.51
CA LYS A 555 0.87 5.98 -2.52
C LYS A 555 -0.40 5.39 -1.93
N ASP A 556 -0.60 4.08 -2.13
CA ASP A 556 -1.85 3.45 -1.72
C ASP A 556 -1.90 3.19 -0.21
N LYS A 557 -0.84 3.54 0.57
CA LYS A 557 -0.59 2.98 1.92
C LYS A 557 -1.13 1.57 1.90
N LEU A 558 -0.58 0.72 1.03
CA LEU A 558 -1.14 -0.60 0.80
C LEU A 558 -1.22 -1.27 2.17
N ASP A 559 -2.40 -1.21 2.79
CA ASP A 559 -2.78 -2.00 3.94
C ASP A 559 -2.77 -3.40 3.35
N TYR A 560 -1.60 -4.01 3.40
CA TYR A 560 -1.47 -5.45 3.25
C TYR A 560 -2.08 -6.06 4.49
#